data_AF-A0A1C7HLX1-F1
#
_entry.id   AF-A0A1C7HLX1-F1
#
_cell.length_a   1.000
_cell.length_b   1.000
_cell.length_c   1.000
_cell.angle_alpha   90.00
_cell.angle_beta   90.00
_cell.angle_gamma   90.00
#
_symmetry.space_group_name_H-M   'P 1'
#
loop_
_entity.id
_entity.type
_entity.pdbx_description
1 polymer ?
#
loop_
_entity_poly.entity_id
_entity_poly.type
_entity_poly.pdbx_seq_one_letter_code
_entity_poly.pdbx_strand_id
1 'polypeptide(L)'
;MIESRCGIKCGSCAYKEQMGCAGCLHIQKPFWGEGCPVKSCVEEKKLQHCGECETFPCELAKAFAYDEKQGDGGERLKTCRCWKEGIPG
;
A
#
# COMPACT_ATOMS: atom_id res chain seq x y z
N MET A 1 -3.72 -10.98 6.95
CA MET A 1 -3.98 -9.69 7.63
C MET A 1 -3.53 -8.59 6.70
N ILE A 2 -4.32 -7.52 6.55
CA ILE A 2 -3.98 -6.37 5.69
C ILE A 2 -3.18 -5.37 6.54
N GLU A 3 -2.04 -4.90 6.02
CA GLU A 3 -1.14 -3.99 6.73
C GLU A 3 -1.07 -2.58 6.11
N SER A 4 -1.52 -2.44 4.87
CA SER A 4 -1.53 -1.17 4.15
C SER A 4 -2.57 -1.17 3.06
N ARG A 5 -2.81 0.00 2.45
CA ARG A 5 -3.75 0.12 1.33
C ARG A 5 -3.14 -0.29 -0.02
N CYS A 6 -1.82 -0.19 -0.18
CA CYS A 6 -1.13 -0.44 -1.44
C CYS A 6 -0.50 -1.85 -1.56
N GLY A 7 -0.51 -2.65 -0.49
CA GLY A 7 0.13 -3.98 -0.46
C GLY A 7 1.52 -4.01 0.16
N ILE A 8 2.07 -2.87 0.60
CA ILE A 8 3.31 -2.86 1.35
C ILE A 8 3.10 -3.48 2.75
N LYS A 9 4.01 -4.33 3.19
CA LYS A 9 3.97 -4.91 4.55
C LYS A 9 4.60 -3.92 5.53
N CYS A 10 3.76 -3.14 6.21
CA CYS A 10 4.25 -2.11 7.13
C CYS A 10 5.04 -2.69 8.32
N GLY A 11 4.79 -3.93 8.73
CA GLY A 11 5.53 -4.65 9.76
C GLY A 11 6.98 -4.94 9.38
N SER A 12 7.29 -5.04 8.09
CA SER A 12 8.65 -5.21 7.57
C SER A 12 9.24 -3.93 6.98
N CYS A 13 8.57 -2.78 7.17
CA CYS A 13 9.00 -1.51 6.61
C CYS A 13 10.01 -0.81 7.53
N ALA A 14 11.27 -0.69 7.08
CA ALA A 14 12.34 -0.05 7.84
C ALA A 14 12.03 1.42 8.21
N TYR A 15 11.29 2.13 7.37
CA TYR A 15 10.88 3.52 7.64
C TYR A 15 9.92 3.65 8.82
N LYS A 16 9.25 2.56 9.23
CA LYS A 16 8.34 2.58 10.38
C LYS A 16 9.08 2.99 11.65
N GLU A 17 10.20 2.32 11.93
CA GLU A 17 11.03 2.60 13.10
C GLU A 17 11.86 3.86 12.92
N GLN A 18 12.52 4.02 11.76
CA GLN A 18 13.42 5.15 11.51
C GLN A 18 12.70 6.51 11.57
N MET A 19 11.46 6.59 11.07
CA MET A 19 10.69 7.84 11.00
C MET A 19 9.61 7.93 12.09
N GLY A 20 9.52 6.96 13.00
CA GLY A 20 8.43 6.88 13.98
C GLY A 20 7.04 6.81 13.35
N CYS A 21 6.92 6.19 12.17
CA CYS A 21 5.67 6.11 11.42
C CYS A 21 4.71 5.09 12.07
N ALA A 22 3.44 5.48 12.26
CA ALA A 22 2.42 4.62 12.87
C ALA A 22 1.95 3.46 11.98
N GLY A 23 2.40 3.41 10.71
CA GLY A 23 1.96 2.44 9.71
C GLY A 23 0.76 2.93 8.88
N CYS A 24 0.63 2.44 7.64
CA CYS A 24 -0.30 2.97 6.64
C CYS A 24 -1.77 3.04 7.10
N LEU A 25 -2.21 2.09 7.93
CA LEU A 25 -3.57 2.06 8.46
C LEU A 25 -3.83 3.09 9.56
N HIS A 26 -2.80 3.56 10.25
CA HIS A 26 -2.91 4.43 11.42
C HIS A 26 -2.40 5.86 11.18
N ILE A 27 -1.58 6.08 10.15
CA ILE A 27 -1.14 7.43 9.79
C ILE A 27 -2.27 8.22 9.12
N GLN A 28 -2.38 9.49 9.50
CA GLN A 28 -3.16 10.50 8.78
C GLN A 28 -2.38 11.00 7.55
N LYS A 29 -1.07 11.19 7.70
CA LYS A 29 -0.18 11.78 6.70
C LYS A 29 1.15 11.02 6.64
N PRO A 30 1.67 10.68 5.44
CA PRO A 30 3.00 10.08 5.31
C PRO A 30 4.10 11.10 5.62
N PHE A 31 5.28 10.63 6.03
CA PHE A 31 6.41 11.52 6.31
C PHE A 31 6.96 12.24 5.06
N TRP A 32 6.64 11.73 3.86
CA TRP A 32 7.19 12.19 2.58
C TRP A 32 6.24 13.10 1.78
N GLY A 33 5.07 13.47 2.32
CA GLY A 33 4.14 14.35 1.61
C GLY A 33 2.86 14.61 2.37
N GLU A 34 1.95 15.40 1.78
CA GLU A 34 0.66 15.76 2.39
C GLU A 34 -0.33 14.59 2.48
N GLY A 35 -0.18 13.59 1.63
CA GLY A 35 -1.06 12.42 1.60
C GLY A 35 -0.51 11.32 0.70
N CYS A 36 -0.95 10.09 0.93
CA CYS A 36 -0.65 8.98 0.03
C CYS A 36 -1.81 8.83 -0.97
N PRO A 37 -1.60 9.08 -2.28
CA PRO A 37 -2.68 9.04 -3.27
C PRO A 37 -3.30 7.65 -3.39
N VAL A 38 -2.52 6.58 -3.16
CA VAL A 38 -3.04 5.21 -3.13
C VAL A 38 -3.97 4.99 -1.93
N LYS A 39 -3.59 5.49 -0.74
CA LYS A 39 -4.42 5.40 0.47
C LYS A 39 -5.73 6.16 0.27
N SER A 40 -5.65 7.41 -0.19
CA SER A 40 -6.84 8.24 -0.46
C SER A 40 -7.77 7.56 -1.46
N CYS A 41 -7.25 7.08 -2.59
CA CYS A 41 -8.06 6.40 -3.61
C CYS A 41 -8.77 5.14 -3.06
N VAL A 42 -8.08 4.33 -2.25
CA VAL A 42 -8.66 3.12 -1.64
C VAL A 42 -9.75 3.48 -0.62
N GLU A 43 -9.51 4.49 0.21
CA GLU A 43 -10.44 4.92 1.26
C GLU A 43 -11.67 5.64 0.70
N GLU A 44 -11.50 6.47 -0.33
CA GLU A 44 -12.61 7.10 -1.07
C GLU A 44 -13.52 6.06 -1.73
N LYS A 45 -12.94 4.99 -2.26
CA LYS A 45 -13.67 3.85 -2.84
C LYS A 45 -14.22 2.89 -1.78
N LYS A 46 -13.98 3.14 -0.49
CA LYS A 46 -14.38 2.29 0.64
C LYS A 46 -13.86 0.85 0.54
N LEU A 47 -12.70 0.68 -0.08
CA LEU A 47 -12.00 -0.60 -0.20
C LEU A 47 -10.99 -0.76 0.94
N GLN A 48 -10.59 -1.99 1.24
CA GLN A 48 -9.57 -2.26 2.25
C GLN A 48 -8.15 -2.15 1.70
N HIS A 49 -7.93 -2.53 0.44
CA HIS A 49 -6.64 -2.41 -0.23
C HIS A 49 -6.83 -2.39 -1.75
N CYS A 50 -5.79 -2.02 -2.50
CA CYS A 50 -5.83 -1.94 -3.96
C CYS A 50 -6.28 -3.24 -4.64
N GLY A 51 -6.00 -4.40 -4.06
CA GLY A 51 -6.38 -5.71 -4.61
C GLY A 51 -7.89 -5.90 -4.77
N GLU A 52 -8.71 -5.22 -3.95
CA GLU A 52 -10.17 -5.26 -4.06
C GLU A 52 -10.70 -4.40 -5.21
N CYS A 53 -9.89 -3.49 -5.75
CA CYS A 53 -10.31 -2.62 -6.85
C CYS A 53 -10.52 -3.42 -8.14
N GLU A 54 -11.61 -3.15 -8.85
CA GLU A 54 -11.96 -3.84 -10.11
C GLU A 54 -10.90 -3.61 -11.21
N THR A 55 -10.31 -2.43 -11.22
CA THR A 55 -9.25 -2.05 -12.18
C THR A 55 -7.85 -2.48 -11.75
N PHE A 56 -7.72 -3.33 -10.74
CA PHE A 56 -6.42 -3.73 -10.20
C PHE A 56 -5.67 -4.74 -11.09
N PRO A 57 -4.35 -4.58 -11.34
CA PRO A 57 -3.51 -3.44 -10.94
C PRO A 57 -3.71 -2.24 -11.87
N CYS A 58 -4.15 -1.11 -11.31
CA CYS A 58 -4.34 0.14 -12.05
C CYS A 58 -3.01 0.90 -12.18
N GLU A 59 -2.98 1.91 -13.06
CA GLU A 59 -1.76 2.70 -13.30
C GLU A 59 -1.20 3.37 -12.04
N LEU A 60 -2.07 3.86 -11.14
CA LEU A 60 -1.61 4.43 -9.86
C LEU A 60 -0.91 3.38 -8.98
N ALA A 61 -1.45 2.16 -8.90
CA ALA A 61 -0.85 1.08 -8.13
C ALA A 61 0.47 0.61 -8.74
N LYS A 62 0.54 0.50 -10.08
CA LYS A 62 1.77 0.15 -10.81
C LYS A 62 2.83 1.23 -10.64
N ALA A 63 2.48 2.51 -10.80
CA ALA A 63 3.41 3.62 -10.65
C ALA A 63 4.08 3.59 -9.27
N PHE A 64 3.32 3.32 -8.19
CA PHE A 64 3.90 3.18 -6.85
C PHE A 64 4.75 1.92 -6.70
N ALA A 65 4.34 0.80 -7.29
CA ALA A 65 5.05 -0.48 -7.16
C ALA A 65 6.38 -0.53 -7.95
N TYR A 66 6.46 0.21 -9.05
CA TYR A 66 7.61 0.28 -9.96
C TYR A 66 8.30 1.64 -9.94
N ASP A 67 8.04 2.48 -8.93
CA ASP A 67 8.76 3.74 -8.75
C ASP A 67 10.28 3.46 -8.65
N GLU A 68 11.10 4.27 -9.32
CA GLU A 68 12.55 4.02 -9.41
C GLU A 68 13.27 4.09 -8.05
N LYS A 69 12.73 4.84 -7.08
CA LYS A 69 13.36 5.07 -5.77
C LYS A 69 12.72 4.27 -4.65
N GLN A 70 11.40 4.13 -4.67
CA GLN A 70 10.61 3.52 -3.60
C GLN A 70 9.72 2.37 -4.07
N GLY A 71 9.85 1.97 -5.34
CA GLY A 71 9.23 0.76 -5.86
C GLY A 71 9.84 -0.49 -5.24
N ASP A 72 9.06 -1.55 -5.23
CA ASP A 72 9.47 -2.89 -4.77
C ASP A 72 9.43 -3.90 -5.91
N GLY A 73 9.55 -3.44 -7.16
CA GLY A 73 9.51 -4.29 -8.34
C GLY A 73 8.18 -5.02 -8.53
N GLY A 74 7.09 -4.53 -7.93
CA GLY A 74 5.78 -5.16 -8.02
C GLY A 74 5.42 -6.09 -6.86
N GLU A 75 6.28 -6.27 -5.86
CA GLU A 75 5.99 -7.15 -4.70
C GLU A 75 4.73 -6.74 -3.96
N ARG A 76 4.48 -5.43 -3.75
CA ARG A 76 3.22 -4.97 -3.13
C ARG A 76 1.97 -5.37 -3.92
N LEU A 77 2.08 -5.48 -5.24
CA LEU A 77 0.96 -5.91 -6.07
C LEU A 77 0.65 -7.39 -5.86
N LYS A 78 1.68 -8.23 -5.67
CA LYS A 78 1.51 -9.65 -5.31
C LYS A 78 0.85 -9.77 -3.94
N THR A 79 1.32 -9.03 -2.94
CA THR A 79 0.71 -8.98 -1.61
C THR A 79 -0.77 -8.60 -1.67
N CYS A 80 -1.12 -7.59 -2.50
CA CYS A 80 -2.53 -7.23 -2.72
C CYS A 80 -3.38 -8.38 -3.29
N ARG A 81 -2.83 -9.23 -4.17
CA ARG A 81 -3.53 -10.41 -4.68
C ARG A 81 -3.72 -11.45 -3.58
N CYS A 82 -2.68 -11.74 -2.81
CA CYS A 82 -2.77 -12.67 -1.68
C CYS A 82 -3.83 -12.22 -0.66
N TRP A 83 -3.86 -10.93 -0.30
CA TRP A 83 -4.87 -10.39 0.61
C TRP A 83 -6.29 -10.50 0.07
N LYS A 84 -6.50 -10.28 -1.23
CA LYS A 84 -7.81 -10.44 -1.88
C LYS A 84 -8.30 -11.88 -1.79
N GLU A 85 -7.39 -12.83 -1.97
CA GLU A 85 -7.69 -14.27 -1.97
C GLU A 85 -7.73 -14.86 -0.54
N GLY A 86 -7.46 -14.06 0.49
CA GLY A 86 -7.41 -14.52 1.88
C GLY A 86 -6.19 -15.38 2.20
N ILE A 87 -5.17 -15.40 1.33
CA ILE A 87 -3.93 -16.15 1.50
C ILE A 87 -2.99 -15.33 2.40
N PRO A 88 -2.33 -15.95 3.39
CA PRO A 88 -1.26 -15.29 4.14
C PRO A 88 -0.15 -14.87 3.17
N GLY A 89 -0.08 -13.56 2.91
CA GLY A 89 0.87 -12.94 1.99
C GLY A 89 2.25 -12.76 2.57
#